data_AF-A0A2W4JTP8-F1
#
_entry.id   AF-A0A2W4JTP8-F1
#
_cell.length_a   1.000
_cell.length_b   1.000
_cell.length_c   1.000
_cell.angle_alpha   90.00
_cell.angle_beta   90.00
_cell.angle_gamma   90.00
#
_symmetry.space_group_name_H-M   'P 1'
#
loop_
_entity.id
_entity.type
_entity.pdbx_description
1 polymer ?
#
loop_
_entity_poly.entity_id
_entity_poly.type
_entity_poly.pdbx_seq_one_letter_code
_entity_poly.pdbx_strand_id
1 'polypeptide(L)'
;RKILVNYAKRQIGNKIYGGQSSHLPLKLNMAGVIPPIFASSIILFPATIVGMVGQGEGTTWLRDIAATLSPGQPIYVLLYAAAIVFFCFFYTALQYNPRETADNLKKSGAFVPGIRPGEQTAKYLERILLRLTMVGAIYVTLICLLPEFLILKWNVPFYFGGTSLLIIVVVTMDFMAQVQAYIMTHQYESLLKKANFKGTGFPTR
;
A
#
# COMPACT_ATOMS: atom_id res chain seq x y z
N ARG A 1 3.06 -2.69 11.11
CA ARG A 1 2.70 -2.86 12.54
C ARG A 1 1.96 -4.19 12.70
N LYS A 2 2.36 -5.04 13.66
CA LYS A 2 1.69 -6.32 13.92
C LYS A 2 0.60 -6.09 14.98
N ILE A 3 -0.67 -6.34 14.65
CA ILE A 3 -1.77 -6.32 15.62
C ILE A 3 -2.01 -7.75 16.05
N LEU A 4 -1.87 -8.04 17.35
CA LEU A 4 -2.17 -9.37 17.89
C LEU A 4 -3.68 -9.64 17.81
N VAL A 5 -4.02 -10.79 17.25
CA VAL A 5 -5.40 -11.27 17.14
C VAL A 5 -5.43 -12.66 17.75
N ASN A 6 -6.34 -12.87 18.70
CA ASN A 6 -6.54 -14.17 19.31
C ASN A 6 -7.75 -14.84 18.70
N TYR A 7 -7.61 -16.12 18.36
CA TYR A 7 -8.75 -16.94 17.97
C TYR A 7 -9.42 -17.51 19.21
N ALA A 8 -10.75 -17.48 19.23
CA ALA A 8 -11.53 -18.04 20.32
C ALA A 8 -11.19 -19.53 20.51
N LYS A 9 -10.94 -19.92 21.76
CA LYS A 9 -10.74 -21.32 22.14
C LYS A 9 -12.08 -22.03 22.09
N ARG A 10 -12.15 -23.19 21.44
CA ARG A 10 -13.33 -24.06 21.48
C ARG A 10 -12.98 -25.29 22.30
N GLN A 11 -13.61 -25.44 23.45
CA GLN A 11 -13.52 -26.67 24.23
C GLN A 11 -14.53 -27.67 23.66
N ILE A 12 -14.05 -28.83 23.21
CA ILE A 12 -14.90 -29.96 22.80
C ILE A 12 -14.51 -31.13 23.69
N GLY A 13 -15.40 -31.49 24.62
CA GLY A 13 -15.10 -32.49 25.67
C GLY A 13 -14.03 -32.02 26.66
N ASN A 14 -13.10 -32.93 27.03
CA ASN A 14 -11.97 -32.64 27.94
C ASN A 14 -10.74 -32.05 27.24
N LYS A 15 -10.80 -31.76 25.93
CA LYS A 15 -9.67 -31.22 25.17
C LYS A 15 -9.98 -29.80 24.71
N ILE A 16 -9.06 -28.88 25.03
CA ILE A 16 -9.09 -27.50 24.57
C ILE A 16 -8.47 -27.48 23.17
N TYR A 17 -9.27 -27.16 22.16
CA TYR A 17 -8.80 -26.94 20.80
C TYR A 17 -8.78 -25.44 20.50
N GLY A 18 -7.67 -24.98 19.93
CA GLY A 18 -7.50 -23.57 19.54
C GLY A 18 -6.90 -22.68 20.64
N GLY A 19 -6.89 -21.37 20.38
CA GLY A 19 -6.19 -20.37 21.20
C GLY A 19 -4.81 -20.00 20.69
N GLN A 20 -4.54 -20.21 19.40
CA GLN A 20 -3.33 -19.72 18.78
C GLN A 20 -3.45 -18.19 18.61
N SER A 21 -2.47 -17.45 19.11
CA SER A 21 -2.34 -16.04 18.80
C SER A 21 -1.76 -15.89 17.41
N SER A 22 -2.43 -15.11 16.58
CA SER A 22 -1.92 -14.69 15.27
C SER A 22 -1.70 -13.19 15.27
N HIS A 23 -1.14 -12.68 14.18
CA HIS A 23 -0.99 -11.26 13.97
C HIS A 23 -1.62 -10.88 12.64
N LEU A 24 -2.42 -9.81 12.64
CA LEU A 24 -2.85 -9.16 11.42
C LEU A 24 -1.71 -8.23 10.96
N PRO A 25 -1.05 -8.50 9.82
CA PRO A 25 0.02 -7.65 9.33
C PRO A 25 -0.57 -6.40 8.66
N LEU A 26 -0.40 -5.23 9.28
CA LEU A 26 -0.63 -3.96 8.61
C LEU A 26 0.69 -3.43 8.07
N LYS A 27 0.79 -3.29 6.74
CA LYS A 27 1.93 -2.66 6.07
C LYS A 27 1.93 -1.15 6.34
N LEU A 28 3.12 -0.54 6.35
CA LEU A 28 3.28 0.90 6.59
C LEU A 28 2.81 1.72 5.38
N ASN A 29 3.09 1.22 4.18
CA ASN A 29 2.48 1.71 2.94
C ASN A 29 1.54 0.61 2.42
N MET A 30 0.24 0.79 2.60
CA MET A 30 -0.77 -0.09 2.00
C MET A 30 -1.10 0.31 0.56
N ALA A 31 -0.73 1.53 0.16
CA ALA A 31 -1.04 2.11 -1.14
C ALA A 31 -0.02 1.77 -2.24
N GLY A 32 1.16 1.24 -1.86
CA GLY A 32 2.21 0.90 -2.80
C GLY A 32 2.72 2.12 -3.58
N VAL A 33 2.88 1.96 -4.90
CA VAL A 33 3.40 2.99 -5.84
C VAL A 33 2.31 3.88 -6.42
N ILE A 34 1.07 3.47 -6.28
CA ILE A 34 -0.04 4.04 -7.04
C ILE A 34 -0.22 5.54 -6.75
N PRO A 35 -0.15 6.03 -5.49
CA PRO A 35 -0.32 7.45 -5.21
C PRO A 35 0.75 8.36 -5.85
N PRO A 36 2.06 8.07 -5.75
CA PRO A 36 3.09 8.83 -6.48
C PRO A 36 2.88 8.88 -8.00
N ILE A 37 2.44 7.76 -8.59
CA ILE A 37 2.17 7.68 -10.03
C ILE A 37 1.02 8.62 -10.39
N PHE A 38 -0.11 8.56 -9.68
CA PHE A 38 -1.24 9.45 -9.92
C PHE A 38 -0.91 10.92 -9.71
N ALA A 39 -0.12 11.24 -8.68
CA ALA A 39 0.34 12.61 -8.47
C ALA A 39 1.19 13.10 -9.66
N SER A 40 2.09 12.25 -10.18
CA SER A 40 2.93 12.62 -11.33
C SER A 40 2.12 12.75 -12.63
N SER A 41 1.16 11.87 -12.89
CA SER A 41 0.36 11.92 -14.13
C SER A 41 -0.58 13.12 -14.16
N ILE A 42 -1.16 13.50 -13.03
CA ILE A 42 -2.02 14.68 -12.92
C ILE A 42 -1.25 15.98 -13.15
N ILE A 43 0.02 16.04 -12.76
CA ILE A 43 0.85 17.24 -12.97
C ILE A 43 1.39 17.30 -14.39
N LEU A 44 1.79 16.16 -14.95
CA LEU A 44 2.29 16.09 -16.32
C LEU A 44 1.19 16.34 -17.36
N PHE A 45 -0.07 16.00 -17.07
CA PHE A 45 -1.17 16.11 -18.01
C PHE A 45 -1.47 17.56 -18.46
N PRO A 46 -1.62 18.56 -17.57
CA PRO A 46 -1.72 19.96 -17.97
C PRO A 46 -0.44 20.45 -18.67
N ALA A 47 0.74 20.04 -18.19
CA ALA A 47 2.00 20.47 -18.76
C ALA A 47 2.17 20.03 -20.22
N THR A 48 1.74 18.81 -20.58
CA THR A 48 1.76 18.33 -21.97
C THR A 48 0.74 19.05 -22.84
N ILE A 49 -0.49 19.28 -22.34
CA ILE A 49 -1.51 20.04 -23.09
C ILE A 49 -1.03 21.46 -23.37
N VAL A 50 -0.46 22.15 -22.39
CA VAL A 50 0.08 23.49 -22.59
C VAL A 50 1.30 23.47 -23.53
N GLY A 51 2.15 22.43 -23.46
CA GLY A 51 3.25 22.27 -24.40
C GLY A 51 2.79 22.10 -25.86
N MET A 52 1.63 21.46 -26.08
CA MET A 52 1.05 21.25 -27.41
C MET A 52 0.24 22.45 -27.92
N VAL A 53 -0.51 23.12 -27.03
CA VAL A 53 -1.45 24.21 -27.38
C VAL A 53 -0.82 25.60 -27.25
N GLY A 54 0.17 25.76 -26.38
CA GLY A 54 0.84 27.02 -26.05
C GLY A 54 1.78 27.57 -27.13
N GLN A 55 1.81 27.00 -28.33
CA GLN A 55 2.53 27.56 -29.48
C GLN A 55 1.76 28.67 -30.20
N GLY A 56 0.47 28.90 -29.88
CA GLY A 56 -0.34 29.98 -30.45
C GLY A 56 -0.14 31.35 -29.76
N GLU A 57 -0.05 32.41 -30.57
CA GLU A 57 0.01 33.82 -30.15
C GLU A 57 -1.26 34.21 -29.35
N GLY A 58 -1.17 34.25 -28.01
CA GLY A 58 -2.29 34.61 -27.13
C GLY A 58 -2.37 33.84 -25.81
N THR A 59 -1.51 32.84 -25.61
CA THR A 59 -1.50 31.98 -24.41
C THR A 59 -0.43 32.34 -23.38
N THR A 60 -0.16 33.63 -23.16
CA THR A 60 0.82 34.08 -22.16
C THR A 60 0.47 33.60 -20.74
N TRP A 61 -0.81 33.66 -20.37
CA TRP A 61 -1.31 33.13 -19.08
C TRP A 61 -1.11 31.61 -18.95
N LEU A 62 -1.27 30.88 -20.05
CA LEU A 62 -1.08 29.43 -20.10
C LEU A 62 0.40 29.07 -19.97
N ARG A 63 1.28 29.85 -20.62
CA ARG A 63 2.73 29.74 -20.51
C ARG A 63 3.23 30.08 -19.10
N ASP A 64 2.65 31.06 -18.43
CA ASP A 64 3.01 31.40 -17.03
C ASP A 64 2.61 30.27 -16.07
N ILE A 65 1.43 29.66 -16.26
CA ILE A 65 1.02 28.48 -15.49
C ILE A 65 1.97 27.31 -15.77
N ALA A 66 2.34 27.05 -17.02
CA ALA A 66 3.30 25.99 -17.35
C ALA A 66 4.72 26.27 -16.84
N ALA A 67 5.15 27.54 -16.79
CA ALA A 67 6.43 27.94 -16.21
C ALA A 67 6.44 27.74 -14.68
N THR A 68 5.32 28.01 -14.01
CA THR A 68 5.18 27.71 -12.57
C THR A 68 5.07 26.22 -12.27
N LEU A 69 4.53 25.43 -13.21
CA LEU A 69 4.46 23.97 -13.11
C LEU A 69 5.72 23.25 -13.65
N SER A 70 6.77 24.01 -13.99
CA SER A 70 8.02 23.43 -14.45
C SER A 70 8.83 22.83 -13.28
N PRO A 71 9.48 21.67 -13.49
CA PRO A 71 10.35 21.06 -12.47
C PRO A 71 11.44 22.05 -12.05
N GLY A 72 11.51 22.36 -10.76
CA GLY A 72 12.52 23.24 -10.19
C GLY A 72 12.01 24.52 -9.56
N GLN A 73 10.74 24.87 -9.73
CA GLN A 73 10.12 25.91 -8.91
C GLN A 73 9.65 25.35 -7.56
N PRO A 74 9.82 26.11 -6.45
CA PRO A 74 9.35 25.68 -5.13
C PRO A 74 7.82 25.48 -5.08
N ILE A 75 7.09 26.16 -5.97
CA ILE A 75 5.63 26.02 -6.09
C ILE A 75 5.23 24.63 -6.64
N TYR A 76 6.00 24.11 -7.62
CA TYR A 76 5.81 22.78 -8.18
C TYR A 76 6.07 21.71 -7.10
N VAL A 77 7.18 21.85 -6.37
CA VAL A 77 7.57 20.95 -5.28
C VAL A 77 6.48 20.88 -4.20
N LEU A 78 5.93 22.04 -3.81
CA LEU A 78 4.90 22.11 -2.77
C LEU A 78 3.57 21.51 -3.25
N LEU A 79 3.15 21.80 -4.48
CA LEU A 79 1.94 21.23 -5.08
C LEU A 79 2.08 19.72 -5.27
N TYR A 80 3.25 19.26 -5.71
CA TYR A 80 3.56 17.84 -5.87
C TYR A 80 3.56 17.10 -4.54
N ALA A 81 4.19 17.67 -3.50
CA ALA A 81 4.18 17.12 -2.15
C ALA A 81 2.75 17.01 -1.60
N ALA A 82 1.94 18.06 -1.74
CA ALA A 82 0.54 18.07 -1.30
C ALA A 82 -0.29 17.03 -2.06
N ALA A 83 -0.11 16.91 -3.38
CA ALA A 83 -0.77 15.90 -4.19
C ALA A 83 -0.42 14.48 -3.75
N ILE A 84 0.87 14.18 -3.50
CA ILE A 84 1.30 12.86 -3.01
C ILE A 84 0.60 12.52 -1.68
N VAL A 85 0.60 13.45 -0.73
CA VAL A 85 -0.03 13.23 0.59
C VAL A 85 -1.53 13.00 0.41
N PHE A 86 -2.20 13.85 -0.36
CA PHE A 86 -3.63 13.72 -0.64
C PHE A 86 -3.96 12.35 -1.26
N PHE A 87 -3.26 11.95 -2.32
CA PHE A 87 -3.50 10.66 -2.98
C PHE A 87 -3.15 9.47 -2.08
N CYS A 88 -2.15 9.59 -1.20
CA CYS A 88 -1.81 8.52 -0.27
C CYS A 88 -2.96 8.26 0.72
N PHE A 89 -3.57 9.32 1.26
CA PHE A 89 -4.75 9.20 2.13
C PHE A 89 -5.98 8.73 1.36
N PHE A 90 -6.25 9.33 0.19
CA PHE A 90 -7.41 9.00 -0.63
C PHE A 90 -7.39 7.54 -1.10
N TYR A 91 -6.26 7.07 -1.62
CA TYR A 91 -6.12 5.69 -2.09
C TYR A 91 -6.22 4.69 -0.94
N THR A 92 -5.59 4.98 0.21
CA THR A 92 -5.67 4.08 1.37
C THR A 92 -7.11 3.95 1.90
N ALA A 93 -7.86 5.04 1.91
CA ALA A 93 -9.27 5.04 2.34
C ALA A 93 -10.19 4.29 1.36
N LEU A 94 -9.92 4.38 0.06
CA LEU A 94 -10.66 3.64 -0.97
C LEU A 94 -10.38 2.13 -0.92
N GLN A 95 -9.11 1.75 -0.75
CA GLN A 95 -8.68 0.36 -0.83
C GLN A 95 -9.00 -0.43 0.45
N TYR A 96 -8.96 0.21 1.63
CA TYR A 96 -9.05 -0.49 2.90
C TYR A 96 -10.31 -0.11 3.69
N ASN A 97 -11.23 -1.05 3.85
CA ASN A 97 -12.42 -0.90 4.67
C ASN A 97 -12.21 -1.50 6.09
N PRO A 98 -12.06 -0.67 7.15
CA PRO A 98 -11.83 -1.17 8.50
C PRO A 98 -13.05 -1.90 9.08
N ARG A 99 -14.26 -1.53 8.66
CA ARG A 99 -15.51 -2.16 9.11
C ARG A 99 -15.61 -3.59 8.59
N GLU A 100 -15.39 -3.77 7.30
CA GLU A 100 -15.40 -5.09 6.67
C GLU A 100 -14.32 -6.00 7.25
N THR A 101 -13.11 -5.47 7.48
CA THR A 101 -12.04 -6.22 8.13
C THR A 101 -12.42 -6.65 9.54
N ALA A 102 -13.04 -5.76 10.33
CA ALA A 102 -13.51 -6.09 11.68
C ALA A 102 -14.61 -7.15 11.68
N ASP A 103 -15.54 -7.10 10.72
CA ASP A 103 -16.59 -8.11 10.55
C ASP A 103 -16.02 -9.46 10.10
N ASN A 104 -15.04 -9.46 9.21
CA ASN A 104 -14.34 -10.67 8.80
C ASN A 104 -13.59 -11.31 9.98
N LEU A 105 -12.92 -10.51 10.82
CA LEU A 105 -12.31 -11.01 12.06
C LEU A 105 -13.35 -11.65 12.99
N LYS A 106 -14.49 -10.98 13.18
CA LYS A 106 -15.61 -11.51 13.99
C LYS A 106 -16.15 -12.82 13.43
N LYS A 107 -16.38 -12.91 12.12
CA LYS A 107 -16.86 -14.12 11.43
C LYS A 107 -15.86 -15.27 11.54
N SER A 108 -14.56 -15.00 11.48
CA SER A 108 -13.49 -15.98 11.67
C SER A 108 -13.25 -16.39 13.13
N GLY A 109 -14.05 -15.90 14.09
CA GLY A 109 -13.88 -16.18 15.52
C GLY A 109 -12.62 -15.54 16.12
N ALA A 110 -12.07 -14.53 15.46
CA ALA A 110 -10.85 -13.84 15.81
C ALA A 110 -11.18 -12.48 16.46
N PHE A 111 -10.51 -12.11 17.54
CA PHE A 111 -10.73 -10.84 18.21
C PHE A 111 -9.42 -10.20 18.66
N VAL A 112 -9.42 -8.87 18.71
CA VAL A 112 -8.30 -8.10 19.25
C VAL A 112 -8.44 -8.06 20.78
N PRO A 113 -7.42 -8.49 21.55
CA PRO A 113 -7.48 -8.48 23.01
C PRO A 113 -7.77 -7.07 23.54
N GLY A 114 -8.71 -6.96 24.47
CA GLY A 114 -9.08 -5.68 25.11
C GLY A 114 -10.09 -4.81 24.34
N ILE A 115 -10.57 -5.25 23.17
CA ILE A 115 -11.53 -4.48 22.35
C ILE A 115 -12.74 -5.36 22.00
N ARG A 116 -13.95 -4.83 22.18
CA ARG A 116 -15.19 -5.56 21.87
C ARG A 116 -15.32 -5.77 20.35
N PRO A 117 -15.56 -7.00 19.86
CA PRO A 117 -15.69 -7.28 18.43
C PRO A 117 -16.82 -6.49 17.75
N GLY A 118 -16.58 -6.05 16.51
CA GLY A 118 -17.52 -5.25 15.70
C GLY A 118 -17.08 -3.78 15.60
N GLU A 119 -18.00 -2.85 15.87
CA GLU A 119 -17.80 -1.40 15.72
C GLU A 119 -16.54 -0.86 16.43
N GLN A 120 -16.24 -1.36 17.63
CA GLN A 120 -15.08 -0.89 18.42
C GLN A 120 -13.75 -1.36 17.79
N THR A 121 -13.72 -2.59 17.25
CA THR A 121 -12.57 -3.08 16.47
C THR A 121 -12.37 -2.26 15.20
N ALA A 122 -13.45 -1.90 14.50
CA ALA A 122 -13.38 -1.06 13.30
C ALA A 122 -12.77 0.32 13.59
N LYS A 123 -13.26 1.01 14.64
CA LYS A 123 -12.73 2.32 15.08
C LYS A 123 -11.26 2.24 15.51
N TYR A 124 -10.87 1.13 16.15
CA TYR A 124 -9.47 0.90 16.53
C TYR A 124 -8.57 0.71 15.30
N LEU A 125 -8.99 -0.11 14.34
CA LEU A 125 -8.26 -0.32 13.09
C LEU A 125 -8.14 0.99 12.31
N GLU A 126 -9.22 1.75 12.19
CA GLU A 126 -9.25 3.06 11.53
C GLU A 126 -8.22 4.03 12.15
N ARG A 127 -8.18 4.16 13.48
CA ARG A 127 -7.20 5.02 14.18
C ARG A 127 -5.76 4.59 13.90
N ILE A 128 -5.51 3.28 13.80
CA ILE A 128 -4.18 2.75 13.49
C ILE A 128 -3.80 3.04 12.04
N LEU A 129 -4.74 2.84 11.11
CA LEU A 129 -4.54 3.11 9.68
C LEU A 129 -4.21 4.58 9.47
N LEU A 130 -5.00 5.51 10.01
CA LEU A 130 -4.74 6.94 9.86
C LEU A 130 -3.33 7.34 10.32
N ARG A 131 -2.85 6.82 11.45
CA ARG A 131 -1.50 7.08 11.95
C ARG A 131 -0.41 6.44 11.08
N LEU A 132 -0.64 5.21 10.60
CA LEU A 132 0.29 4.52 9.71
C LEU A 132 0.40 5.24 8.36
N THR A 133 -0.74 5.61 7.76
CA THR A 133 -0.82 6.34 6.49
C THR A 133 -0.19 7.71 6.61
N MET A 134 -0.35 8.42 7.73
CA MET A 134 0.33 9.70 7.94
C MET A 134 1.86 9.56 7.89
N VAL A 135 2.42 8.56 8.58
CA VAL A 135 3.87 8.29 8.55
C VAL A 135 4.31 7.80 7.17
N GLY A 136 3.50 6.96 6.53
CA GLY A 136 3.76 6.44 5.18
C GLY A 136 3.76 7.53 4.12
N ALA A 137 2.82 8.47 4.17
CA ALA A 137 2.74 9.59 3.25
C ALA A 137 3.98 10.48 3.36
N ILE A 138 4.41 10.83 4.59
CA ILE A 138 5.62 11.62 4.81
C ILE A 138 6.86 10.91 4.24
N TYR A 139 7.00 9.60 4.48
CA TYR A 139 8.11 8.81 3.95
C TYR A 139 8.13 8.79 2.41
N VAL A 140 6.98 8.57 1.79
CA VAL A 140 6.84 8.54 0.32
C VAL A 140 7.17 9.91 -0.28
N THR A 141 6.62 10.98 0.29
CA THR A 141 6.90 12.36 -0.15
C THR A 141 8.39 12.67 -0.05
N LEU A 142 9.07 12.31 1.06
CA LEU A 142 10.51 12.53 1.20
C LEU A 142 11.33 11.81 0.13
N ILE A 143 10.99 10.56 -0.22
CA ILE A 143 11.69 9.81 -1.28
C ILE A 143 11.49 10.45 -2.65
N CYS A 144 10.28 10.91 -2.95
CA CYS A 144 9.99 11.58 -4.23
C CYS A 144 10.73 12.93 -4.35
N LEU A 145 10.81 13.70 -3.25
CA LEU A 145 11.43 15.02 -3.24
C LEU A 145 12.96 15.00 -3.18
N LEU A 146 13.56 13.94 -2.65
CA LEU A 146 15.01 13.86 -2.44
C LEU A 146 15.79 14.02 -3.77
N PRO A 147 15.47 13.29 -4.85
CA PRO A 147 16.15 13.47 -6.14
C PRO A 147 15.88 14.84 -6.76
N GLU A 148 14.70 15.41 -6.56
CA GLU A 148 14.36 16.74 -7.07
C GLU A 148 15.23 17.82 -6.40
N PHE A 149 15.46 17.70 -5.09
CA PHE A 149 16.35 18.58 -4.35
C PHE A 149 17.83 18.42 -4.75
N LEU A 150 18.26 17.19 -5.04
CA LEU A 150 19.61 16.89 -5.54
C LEU A 150 19.87 17.54 -6.91
N ILE A 151 18.91 17.46 -7.83
CA ILE A 151 19.02 18.04 -9.17
C ILE A 151 19.12 19.57 -9.07
N LEU A 152 18.29 20.19 -8.24
CA LEU A 152 18.26 21.65 -8.09
C LEU A 152 19.52 22.25 -7.48
N LYS A 153 20.11 21.57 -6.48
CA LYS A 153 21.24 22.12 -5.72
C LYS A 153 22.61 21.70 -6.25
N TRP A 154 22.73 20.47 -6.75
CA TRP A 154 24.01 19.92 -7.22
C TRP A 154 24.12 19.80 -8.74
N ASN A 155 23.07 20.13 -9.50
CA ASN A 155 23.05 20.18 -10.97
C ASN A 155 23.59 18.88 -11.62
N VAL A 156 23.39 17.74 -10.96
CA VAL A 156 23.67 16.42 -11.52
C VAL A 156 22.41 15.97 -12.25
N PRO A 157 22.43 15.79 -13.58
CA PRO A 157 21.27 15.35 -14.33
C PRO A 157 20.98 13.89 -14.00
N PHE A 158 20.17 13.66 -12.97
CA PHE A 158 19.63 12.35 -12.68
C PHE A 158 18.58 12.03 -13.74
N TYR A 159 18.93 11.16 -14.69
CA TYR A 159 17.98 10.64 -15.69
C TYR A 159 16.82 9.85 -15.04
N PHE A 160 17.03 9.35 -13.82
CA PHE A 160 16.01 8.70 -13.02
C PHE A 160 15.43 9.70 -12.00
N GLY A 161 14.22 10.21 -12.25
CA GLY A 161 13.50 11.03 -11.28
C GLY A 161 13.14 10.24 -10.01
N GLY A 162 12.75 10.94 -8.93
CA GLY A 162 12.38 10.30 -7.66
C GLY A 162 11.19 9.36 -7.78
N THR A 163 10.25 9.67 -8.68
CA THR A 163 9.12 8.79 -9.01
C THR A 163 9.59 7.51 -9.70
N SER A 164 10.52 7.60 -10.65
CA SER A 164 11.08 6.46 -11.38
C SER A 164 11.79 5.48 -10.45
N LEU A 165 12.59 6.01 -9.52
CA LEU A 165 13.27 5.19 -8.50
C LEU A 165 12.27 4.46 -7.60
N LEU A 166 11.23 5.17 -7.13
CA LEU A 166 10.19 4.61 -6.27
C LEU A 166 9.43 3.48 -6.99
N ILE A 167 9.10 3.69 -8.28
CA ILE A 167 8.45 2.68 -9.11
C ILE A 167 9.29 1.40 -9.18
N ILE A 168 10.59 1.51 -9.47
CA ILE A 168 11.46 0.34 -9.59
C ILE A 168 11.48 -0.47 -8.30
N VAL A 169 11.70 0.18 -7.15
CA VAL A 169 11.84 -0.53 -5.86
C VAL A 169 10.54 -1.25 -5.49
N VAL A 170 9.42 -0.57 -5.58
CA VAL A 170 8.16 -1.13 -5.08
C VAL A 170 7.56 -2.13 -6.05
N VAL A 171 7.65 -1.93 -7.38
CA VAL A 171 7.21 -2.95 -8.35
C VAL A 171 8.06 -4.22 -8.20
N THR A 172 9.37 -4.07 -7.95
CA THR A 172 10.24 -5.23 -7.68
C THR A 172 9.82 -5.95 -6.39
N MET A 173 9.49 -5.20 -5.34
CA MET A 173 8.98 -5.78 -4.08
C MET A 173 7.65 -6.49 -4.28
N ASP A 174 6.71 -5.89 -5.03
CA ASP A 174 5.40 -6.48 -5.31
C ASP A 174 5.52 -7.72 -6.19
N PHE A 175 6.41 -7.71 -7.19
CA PHE A 175 6.72 -8.88 -8.01
C PHE A 175 7.26 -10.01 -7.14
N MET A 176 8.23 -9.75 -6.28
CA MET A 176 8.78 -10.77 -5.38
C MET A 176 7.72 -11.32 -4.41
N ALA A 177 6.84 -10.46 -3.88
CA ALA A 177 5.75 -10.89 -3.01
C ALA A 177 4.73 -11.78 -3.74
N GLN A 178 4.39 -11.45 -4.98
CA GLN A 178 3.49 -12.26 -5.82
C GLN A 178 4.12 -13.62 -6.16
N VAL A 179 5.41 -13.64 -6.51
CA VAL A 179 6.15 -14.87 -6.79
C VAL A 179 6.19 -15.77 -5.55
N GLN A 180 6.48 -15.20 -4.37
CA GLN A 180 6.47 -15.96 -3.11
C GLN A 180 5.08 -16.54 -2.79
N ALA A 181 4.01 -15.75 -2.98
CA ALA A 181 2.65 -16.21 -2.79
C ALA A 181 2.29 -17.38 -3.72
N TYR A 182 2.68 -17.29 -4.99
CA TYR A 182 2.46 -18.34 -5.99
C TYR A 182 3.21 -19.63 -5.66
N ILE A 183 4.48 -19.53 -5.24
CA ILE A 183 5.29 -20.70 -4.83
C ILE A 183 4.67 -21.36 -3.59
N MET A 184 4.22 -20.57 -2.61
CA MET A 184 3.61 -21.07 -1.40
C MET A 184 2.36 -21.91 -1.71
N THR A 185 1.49 -21.45 -2.60
CA THR A 185 0.29 -22.22 -3.00
C THR A 185 0.62 -23.59 -3.62
N HIS A 186 1.68 -23.67 -4.44
CA HIS A 186 2.12 -24.94 -5.04
C HIS A 186 2.68 -25.94 -4.02
N GLN A 187 3.40 -25.45 -3.00
CA GLN A 187 3.91 -26.30 -1.92
C GLN A 187 2.77 -26.90 -1.08
N TYR A 188 1.67 -26.16 -0.88
CA TYR A 188 0.49 -26.67 -0.18
C TYR A 188 -0.18 -27.83 -0.93
N GLU A 189 -0.31 -27.74 -2.25
CA GLU A 189 -0.93 -28.79 -3.07
C GLU A 189 -0.12 -30.10 -3.05
N SER A 190 1.22 -29.99 -3.10
CA SER A 190 2.15 -31.10 -2.95
C SER A 190 2.01 -31.83 -1.60
N LEU A 191 1.89 -31.08 -0.51
CA LEU A 191 1.74 -31.63 0.84
C LEU A 191 0.37 -32.31 1.04
N LEU A 192 -0.70 -31.72 0.50
CA LEU A 192 -2.05 -32.32 0.54
C LEU A 192 -2.14 -33.58 -0.32
N LYS A 193 -1.54 -33.60 -1.50
CA LYS A 193 -1.48 -34.78 -2.36
C LYS A 193 -0.71 -35.94 -1.70
N LYS A 194 0.39 -35.64 -0.99
CA LYS A 194 1.19 -36.65 -0.28
C LYS A 194 0.47 -37.25 0.94
N ALA A 195 -0.41 -36.49 1.59
CA ALA A 195 -1.23 -36.99 2.70
C ALA A 195 -2.35 -37.95 2.24
N ASN A 196 -2.95 -37.71 1.07
CA ASN A 196 -4.03 -38.56 0.53
C ASN A 196 -3.58 -39.96 0.06
N PHE A 197 -2.28 -40.19 -0.16
CA PHE A 197 -1.75 -41.48 -0.62
C PHE A 197 -1.50 -42.51 0.50
N LYS A 198 -1.74 -42.19 1.78
CA LYS A 198 -1.47 -43.08 2.93
C LYS A 198 -2.73 -43.78 3.50
N GLY A 199 -3.80 -43.89 2.71
CA GLY A 199 -5.10 -44.41 3.16
C GLY A 199 -5.58 -45.72 2.52
N THR A 200 -4.93 -46.25 1.49
CA THR A 200 -5.42 -47.43 0.74
C THR A 200 -4.56 -48.65 1.05
N GLY A 201 -4.79 -49.23 2.23
CA GLY A 201 -4.22 -50.51 2.65
C GLY A 201 -5.22 -51.24 3.53
N PHE A 202 -6.27 -51.79 2.93
CA PHE A 202 -7.12 -52.79 3.56
C PHE A 202 -6.27 -54.05 3.82
N PRO A 203 -6.15 -54.56 5.06
CA PRO A 203 -5.78 -55.95 5.26
C PRO A 203 -7.05 -56.80 5.11
N THR A 204 -7.18 -57.48 3.98
CA THR A 204 -8.00 -58.68 3.88
C THR A 204 -7.28 -59.80 4.61
N ARG A 205 -7.83 -60.25 5.73
CA ARG A 205 -7.82 -61.65 6.16
C ARG A 205 -8.85 -61.90 7.24
#